data_AF-A0A6I1BGY7-F1
#
_entry.id   AF-A0A6I1BGY7-F1
#
_cell.length_a   1.000
_cell.length_b   1.000
_cell.length_c   1.000
_cell.angle_alpha   90.00
_cell.angle_beta   90.00
_cell.angle_gamma   90.00
#
_symmetry.space_group_name_H-M   'P 1'
#
loop_
_entity.id
_entity.type
_entity.pdbx_description
1 polymer ?
#
loop_
_entity_poly.entity_id
_entity_poly.type
_entity_poly.pdbx_seq_one_letter_code
_entity_poly.pdbx_strand_id
1 'polypeptide(L)'
;MEKEYVLQIAQTIKEQLVGMTPAPVIMSWGITEFAATIYRNLPALRIKLNGRLHTGYVMIVLNGSDYYEVYLLSGSATECVSKEVCFDELGDVIDCAVESGTDQAEYEEFCRQQLGKLLSGQTA
;
A
#
# COMPACT_ATOMS: atom_id res chain seq x y z
N MET A 1 10.16 21.91 5.22
CA MET A 1 9.09 21.78 4.22
C MET A 1 7.81 22.35 4.80
N GLU A 2 7.03 23.09 4.01
CA GLU A 2 5.76 23.67 4.48
C GLU A 2 4.70 22.59 4.72
N LYS A 3 3.93 22.71 5.80
CA LYS A 3 2.92 21.70 6.18
C LYS A 3 1.85 21.54 5.10
N GLU A 4 1.41 22.65 4.51
CA GLU A 4 0.38 22.67 3.47
C GLU A 4 0.83 21.88 2.23
N TYR A 5 2.09 22.06 1.82
CA TYR A 5 2.67 21.31 0.72
C TYR A 5 2.71 19.80 1.01
N VAL A 6 3.11 19.39 2.22
CA VAL A 6 3.11 17.96 2.61
C VAL A 6 1.70 17.38 2.58
N LEU A 7 0.71 18.12 3.09
CA LEU A 7 -0.69 17.70 3.07
C LEU A 7 -1.22 17.58 1.64
N GLN A 8 -0.92 18.54 0.77
CA GLN A 8 -1.32 18.53 -0.63
C GLN A 8 -0.75 17.31 -1.36
N ILE A 9 0.55 17.05 -1.23
CA ILE A 9 1.18 15.90 -1.88
C ILE A 9 0.62 14.58 -1.35
N ALA A 10 0.48 14.44 -0.03
CA ALA A 10 -0.09 13.22 0.55
C ALA A 10 -1.53 12.97 0.08
N GLN A 11 -2.32 14.03 -0.09
CA GLN A 11 -3.67 13.95 -0.64
C GLN A 11 -3.66 13.53 -2.12
N THR A 12 -2.78 14.10 -2.94
CA THR A 12 -2.62 13.71 -4.34
C THR A 12 -2.22 12.24 -4.48
N ILE A 13 -1.26 11.77 -3.68
CA ILE A 13 -0.84 10.36 -3.65
C ILE A 13 -2.04 9.46 -3.32
N LYS A 14 -2.83 9.84 -2.31
CA LYS A 14 -4.00 9.07 -1.88
C LYS A 14 -5.04 8.99 -3.00
N GLU A 15 -5.33 10.11 -3.66
CA GLU A 15 -6.31 10.18 -4.76
C GLU A 15 -5.86 9.34 -5.95
N GLN A 16 -4.59 9.39 -6.31
CA GLN A 16 -4.02 8.56 -7.38
C GLN A 16 -4.08 7.08 -7.01
N LEU A 17 -3.63 6.71 -5.82
CA LEU A 17 -3.67 5.32 -5.35
C LEU A 17 -5.09 4.76 -5.36
N VAL A 18 -6.05 5.44 -4.73
CA VAL A 18 -7.43 4.96 -4.61
C VAL A 18 -8.19 5.07 -5.93
N GLY A 19 -7.87 6.07 -6.76
CA GLY A 19 -8.53 6.30 -8.05
C GLY A 19 -8.07 5.34 -9.16
N MET A 20 -6.82 4.88 -9.10
CA MET A 20 -6.22 4.00 -10.12
C MET A 20 -6.24 2.52 -9.73
N THR A 21 -6.49 2.20 -8.45
CA THR A 21 -6.52 0.81 -7.97
C THR A 21 -7.96 0.31 -7.84
N PRO A 22 -8.30 -0.90 -8.31
CA PRO A 22 -9.63 -1.47 -8.12
C PRO A 22 -10.04 -1.52 -6.65
N ALA A 23 -11.28 -1.10 -6.34
CA ALA A 23 -11.77 -1.05 -4.96
C ALA A 23 -11.62 -2.39 -4.18
N PRO A 24 -11.87 -3.58 -4.77
CA PRO A 24 -11.65 -4.85 -4.07
C PRO A 24 -10.20 -5.06 -3.61
N VAL A 25 -9.23 -4.57 -4.38
CA VAL A 25 -7.79 -4.64 -4.05
C VAL A 25 -7.47 -3.68 -2.90
N ILE A 26 -7.95 -2.44 -2.94
CA ILE A 26 -7.78 -1.51 -1.80
C ILE A 26 -8.41 -2.06 -0.51
N MET A 27 -9.57 -2.72 -0.62
CA MET A 27 -10.26 -3.31 0.53
C MET A 27 -9.52 -4.53 1.11
N SER A 28 -8.88 -5.36 0.28
CA SER A 28 -8.17 -6.55 0.76
C SER A 28 -6.99 -6.20 1.65
N TRP A 29 -6.36 -5.04 1.47
CA TRP A 29 -5.23 -4.60 2.28
C TRP A 29 -5.57 -4.30 3.75
N GLY A 30 -6.86 -4.17 4.11
CA GLY A 30 -7.26 -3.89 5.49
C GLY A 30 -6.75 -2.54 6.02
N ILE A 31 -6.85 -1.48 5.20
CA ILE A 31 -6.37 -0.14 5.56
C ILE A 31 -7.17 0.42 6.75
N THR A 32 -6.45 0.99 7.72
CA THR A 32 -7.03 1.58 8.94
C THR A 32 -6.67 3.06 9.15
N GLU A 33 -5.61 3.56 8.53
CA GLU A 33 -5.15 4.94 8.70
C GLU A 33 -4.45 5.44 7.44
N PHE A 34 -4.69 6.72 7.12
CA PHE A 34 -3.87 7.52 6.21
C PHE A 34 -3.29 8.71 6.97
N ALA A 35 -2.00 8.99 6.79
CA ALA A 35 -1.34 10.13 7.41
C ALA A 35 -0.34 10.78 6.44
N ALA A 36 -0.38 12.10 6.33
CA ALA A 36 0.68 12.87 5.67
C ALA A 36 1.95 12.86 6.54
N THR A 37 3.11 12.65 5.93
CA THR A 37 4.37 12.57 6.65
C THR A 37 5.55 13.09 5.84
N ILE A 38 6.70 13.22 6.48
CA ILE A 38 7.97 13.59 5.83
C ILE A 38 8.93 12.44 6.04
N TYR A 39 9.53 11.95 4.95
CA TYR A 39 10.55 10.92 4.99
C TYR A 39 11.79 11.39 4.26
N ARG A 40 12.95 11.38 4.93
CA ARG A 40 14.22 11.86 4.37
C ARG A 40 14.11 13.25 3.70
N ASN A 41 13.35 14.15 4.34
CA ASN A 41 13.07 15.51 3.84
C ASN A 41 12.24 15.57 2.53
N LEU A 42 11.50 14.51 2.20
CA LEU A 42 10.55 14.42 1.08
C LEU A 42 9.11 14.25 1.59
N PRO A 43 8.09 14.78 0.90
CA PRO A 43 6.69 14.61 1.29
C PRO A 43 6.23 13.18 0.99
N ALA A 44 5.41 12.61 1.87
CA ALA A 44 4.97 11.24 1.74
C ALA A 44 3.56 11.02 2.30
N LEU A 45 2.89 10.00 1.77
CA LEU A 45 1.71 9.39 2.37
C LEU A 45 2.12 8.13 3.13
N ARG A 46 1.70 8.01 4.39
CA ARG A 46 1.81 6.78 5.17
C ARG A 46 0.44 6.14 5.32
N ILE A 47 0.36 4.84 5.07
CA ILE A 47 -0.84 4.03 5.14
C ILE A 47 -0.62 2.95 6.20
N LYS A 48 -1.53 2.82 7.17
CA LYS A 48 -1.54 1.67 8.09
C LYS A 48 -2.47 0.61 7.54
N LEU A 49 -1.99 -0.61 7.41
CA LEU A 49 -2.73 -1.70 6.78
C LEU A 49 -2.43 -3.06 7.43
N ASN A 50 -3.27 -4.03 7.14
CA ASN A 50 -3.23 -5.40 7.66
C ASN A 50 -3.41 -6.39 6.50
N GLY A 51 -2.49 -6.34 5.55
CA GLY A 51 -2.48 -7.23 4.40
C GLY A 51 -1.93 -8.61 4.76
N ARG A 52 -2.18 -9.58 3.88
CA ARG A 52 -1.76 -10.98 4.06
C ARG A 52 -0.25 -11.15 4.21
N LEU A 53 0.55 -10.44 3.42
CA LEU A 53 2.01 -10.55 3.39
C LEU A 53 2.71 -9.52 4.26
N HIS A 54 2.06 -8.36 4.47
CA HIS A 54 2.61 -7.29 5.31
C HIS A 54 1.55 -6.67 6.21
N THR A 55 1.84 -6.63 7.51
CA THR A 55 1.06 -5.90 8.51
C THR A 55 1.93 -4.80 9.11
N GLY A 56 1.46 -3.56 9.07
CA GLY A 56 2.23 -2.42 9.53
C GLY A 56 1.92 -1.18 8.72
N TYR A 57 2.97 -0.51 8.25
CA TYR A 57 2.81 0.68 7.42
C TYR A 57 3.42 0.49 6.03
N VAL A 58 2.78 1.12 5.04
CA VAL A 58 3.35 1.42 3.73
C VAL A 58 3.59 2.92 3.68
N MET A 59 4.73 3.33 3.13
CA MET A 59 5.07 4.73 2.90
C MET A 59 5.33 4.96 1.44
N ILE A 60 4.61 5.92 0.86
CA ILE A 60 4.70 6.33 -0.54
C ILE A 60 5.27 7.74 -0.56
N VAL A 61 6.46 7.90 -1.12
CA VAL A 61 7.26 9.14 -1.03
C VAL A 61 7.39 9.72 -2.42
N LEU A 62 7.02 11.00 -2.62
CA LEU A 62 7.27 11.67 -3.90
C LEU A 62 8.74 12.06 -3.97
N ASN A 63 9.47 11.49 -4.94
CA ASN A 63 10.88 11.81 -5.15
C ASN A 63 11.06 13.08 -6.01
N GLY A 64 12.31 13.53 -6.14
CA GLY A 64 12.64 14.75 -6.89
C GLY A 64 12.57 14.62 -8.42
N SER A 65 12.15 13.45 -8.93
CA SER A 65 12.12 13.10 -10.35
C SER A 65 10.72 12.70 -10.83
N ASP A 66 9.67 13.11 -10.10
CA ASP A 66 8.26 12.83 -10.43
C ASP A 66 7.85 11.35 -10.37
N TYR A 67 8.63 10.53 -9.66
CA TYR A 67 8.28 9.14 -9.34
C TYR A 67 8.00 8.98 -7.85
N TYR A 68 7.31 7.88 -7.51
CA TYR A 68 7.14 7.45 -6.13
C TYR A 68 8.18 6.41 -5.71
N GLU A 69 8.65 6.55 -4.47
CA GLU A 69 9.33 5.48 -3.75
C GLU A 69 8.34 4.81 -2.79
N VAL A 70 8.35 3.48 -2.75
CA VAL A 70 7.47 2.68 -1.89
C VAL A 70 8.30 1.92 -0.87
N TYR A 71 7.94 2.06 0.40
CA TYR A 71 8.60 1.40 1.52
C TYR A 71 7.62 0.64 2.40
N LEU A 72 8.02 -0.54 2.88
CA LEU A 72 7.33 -1.27 3.94
C LEU A 72 7.99 -0.97 5.28
N LEU A 73 7.18 -0.68 6.29
CA LEU A 73 7.65 -0.43 7.66
C LEU A 73 6.99 -1.42 8.61
N SER A 74 7.82 -2.20 9.31
CA SER A 74 7.40 -3.12 10.36
C SER A 74 8.30 -2.98 11.59
N GLY A 75 7.76 -2.47 12.68
CA GLY A 75 8.53 -2.13 13.88
C GLY A 75 9.64 -1.12 13.57
N SER A 76 10.91 -1.51 13.77
CA SER A 76 12.09 -0.71 13.44
C SER A 76 12.66 -0.98 12.04
N ALA A 77 12.13 -1.96 11.30
CA ALA A 77 12.61 -2.30 9.98
C ALA A 77 11.93 -1.43 8.91
N THR A 78 12.73 -0.97 7.95
CA THR A 78 12.26 -0.30 6.74
C THR A 78 12.84 -1.02 5.53
N GLU A 79 11.96 -1.52 4.68
CA GLU A 79 12.30 -2.19 3.43
C GLU A 79 11.92 -1.31 2.25
N CYS A 80 12.81 -1.21 1.25
CA CYS A 80 12.56 -0.48 0.01
C CYS A 80 11.99 -1.46 -1.02
N VAL A 81 10.75 -1.25 -1.46
CA VAL A 81 10.09 -2.06 -2.50
C VAL A 81 10.53 -1.60 -3.88
N SER A 82 10.38 -0.31 -4.15
CA SER A 82 10.82 0.33 -5.40
C SER A 82 11.07 1.82 -5.17
N LYS A 83 11.89 2.44 -6.01
CA LYS A 83 12.18 3.88 -5.99
C LYS A 83 11.63 4.65 -7.20
N GLU A 84 11.16 3.91 -8.19
CA GLU A 84 10.71 4.43 -9.47
C GLU A 84 9.36 3.79 -9.78
N VAL A 85 8.29 4.33 -9.19
CA VAL A 85 6.92 3.86 -9.38
C VAL A 85 6.08 4.99 -9.94
N CYS A 86 5.42 4.75 -11.07
CA CYS A 86 4.48 5.70 -11.65
C CYS A 86 3.16 5.67 -10.88
N PHE A 87 2.36 6.74 -10.99
CA PHE A 87 1.10 6.87 -10.25
C PHE A 87 0.09 5.75 -10.57
N ASP A 88 0.14 5.20 -11.79
CA ASP A 88 -0.68 4.10 -12.28
C ASP A 88 -0.16 2.71 -11.90
N GLU A 89 1.10 2.60 -11.49
CA GLU A 89 1.73 1.36 -11.02
C GLU A 89 1.64 1.17 -9.49
N LEU A 90 1.29 2.24 -8.74
CA LEU A 90 1.24 2.22 -7.28
C LEU A 90 0.38 1.09 -6.72
N GLY A 91 -0.79 0.86 -7.34
CA GLY A 91 -1.71 -0.20 -6.93
C GLY A 91 -1.08 -1.58 -7.01
N ASP A 92 -0.51 -1.91 -8.16
CA ASP A 92 0.08 -3.22 -8.44
C ASP A 92 1.35 -3.47 -7.60
N VAL A 93 2.20 -2.45 -7.45
CA VAL A 93 3.43 -2.54 -6.65
C VAL A 93 3.10 -2.78 -5.18
N ILE A 94 2.13 -2.04 -4.63
CA ILE A 94 1.72 -2.20 -3.24
C ILE A 94 0.99 -3.53 -3.05
N ASP A 95 0.06 -3.88 -3.93
CA ASP A 95 -0.69 -5.14 -3.84
C ASP A 95 0.23 -6.36 -3.83
N CYS A 96 1.20 -6.41 -4.74
CA CYS A 96 2.21 -7.46 -4.79
C CYS A 96 3.01 -7.54 -3.48
N ALA A 97 3.39 -6.39 -2.91
CA ALA A 97 4.17 -6.34 -1.68
C ALA A 97 3.39 -6.69 -0.41
N VAL A 98 2.07 -6.45 -0.37
CA VAL A 98 1.29 -6.55 0.88
C VAL A 98 0.23 -7.66 0.88
N GLU A 99 -0.21 -8.12 -0.29
CA GLU A 99 -1.37 -9.01 -0.40
C GLU A 99 -1.15 -10.15 -1.40
N SER A 100 -0.99 -9.87 -2.70
CA SER A 100 -0.99 -10.91 -3.74
C SER A 100 0.33 -11.68 -3.81
N GLY A 101 1.46 -11.02 -3.59
CA GLY A 101 2.78 -11.64 -3.76
C GLY A 101 3.11 -11.91 -5.22
N THR A 102 4.23 -12.60 -5.45
CA THR A 102 4.73 -12.90 -6.80
C THR A 102 4.26 -14.24 -7.35
N ASP A 103 3.66 -15.09 -6.51
CA ASP A 103 3.14 -16.41 -6.89
C ASP A 103 1.62 -16.37 -7.02
N GLN A 104 1.15 -16.25 -8.27
CA GLN A 104 -0.28 -16.19 -8.57
C GLN A 104 -1.04 -17.47 -8.16
N ALA A 105 -0.43 -18.65 -8.30
CA ALA A 105 -1.10 -19.91 -7.99
C ALA A 105 -1.31 -20.06 -6.47
N GLU A 106 -0.32 -19.63 -5.68
CA GLU A 106 -0.42 -19.55 -4.23
C GLU A 106 -1.53 -18.60 -3.80
N TYR A 107 -1.58 -17.40 -4.40
CA TYR A 107 -2.60 -16.41 -4.07
C TYR A 107 -4.03 -16.86 -4.45
N GLU A 108 -4.20 -17.50 -5.60
CA GLU A 108 -5.49 -18.06 -6.03
C GLU A 108 -5.98 -19.19 -5.09
N GLU A 109 -5.07 -20.03 -4.61
CA GLU A 109 -5.39 -21.05 -3.60
C GLU A 109 -5.80 -20.40 -2.27
N PHE A 110 -5.09 -19.38 -1.81
CA PHE A 110 -5.48 -18.61 -0.62
C PHE A 110 -6.90 -18.03 -0.76
N CYS A 111 -7.19 -17.38 -1.89
CA CYS A 111 -8.51 -16.82 -2.17
C CYS A 111 -9.62 -17.88 -2.13
N ARG A 112 -9.38 -19.06 -2.72
CA ARG A 112 -10.32 -20.19 -2.67
C ARG A 112 -10.58 -20.67 -1.24
N GLN A 113 -9.54 -20.73 -0.40
CA GLN A 113 -9.69 -21.11 1.00
C GLN A 113 -10.48 -20.07 1.80
N GLN A 114 -10.23 -18.78 1.60
CA GLN A 114 -11.00 -17.72 2.26
C GLN A 114 -12.48 -17.74 1.86
N LEU A 115 -12.76 -17.95 0.57
CA LEU A 115 -14.13 -18.13 0.09
C LEU A 115 -14.81 -19.33 0.75
N GLY A 116 -14.12 -20.46 0.87
CA GLY A 116 -14.63 -21.64 1.57
C GLY A 116 -15.01 -21.36 3.03
N LYS A 117 -14.17 -20.63 3.77
CA LYS A 117 -14.45 -20.22 5.16
C LYS A 117 -15.71 -19.36 5.26
N LEU A 118 -15.81 -18.33 4.40
CA LEU A 118 -16.97 -17.44 4.32
C LEU A 118 -18.27 -18.22 4.05
N LEU A 119 -18.24 -19.14 3.08
CA LEU A 119 -19.40 -19.96 2.72
C LEU A 119 -19.79 -20.98 3.81
N SER A 120 -18.82 -21.45 4.60
CA SER A 120 -19.05 -22.39 5.70
C SER A 120 -19.58 -21.74 6.99
N GLY A 121 -19.69 -20.41 7.04
CA GLY A 121 -20.11 -19.66 8.23
C GLY A 121 -19.06 -19.63 9.35
N GLN A 122 -17.83 -20.07 9.08
CA GLN A 122 -16.70 -19.95 10.00
C GLN A 122 -16.06 -18.58 9.80
N THR A 123 -16.37 -17.62 10.67
CA THR A 123 -15.58 -16.38 10.75
C THR A 123 -14.23 -16.69 11.38
N ALA A 124 -13.17 -16.13 10.80
CA ALA A 124 -11.78 -16.24 11.27
C ALA A 124 -11.60 -15.79 12.73
#